data_AF-A0A239RAR1-F1
#
_entry.id   AF-A0A239RAR1-F1
#
_cell.length_a   1.000
_cell.length_b   1.000
_cell.length_c   1.000
_cell.angle_alpha   90.00
_cell.angle_beta   90.00
_cell.angle_gamma   90.00
#
_symmetry.space_group_name_H-M   'P 1'
#
loop_
_entity.id
_entity.type
_entity.pdbx_description
1 polymer ?
#
loop_
_entity_poly.entity_id
_entity_poly.type
_entity_poly.pdbx_seq_one_letter_code
_entity_poly.pdbx_strand_id
1 'polypeptide(L)'
;MKKCLKGFAVAFLVSTFICAFSALSFGAEVNAADKSTKNDEKPGWHKVSSKKYYYVKKSGKRAKKGWLTVKGKKYYINKSGYRSTGFKKIGKKYYYFDNKGVQLKKSTLKKFLKTGLKPVGQTLYVWGGGWNKEDTGAGKEAVTLGISSKWKKFYDKNDADYDYNQTRYQIHDGLDCSGYVGWTVYNTFNTSNGNEGYVMEEEETAAYAKKGWGKYAKAGSFTDFKAGDIMSSSDHVYIVLGQCKDSSVVLLHSSPPGVVICGTCTPDGDENSEAATLAKKYMKKYYPDWYSRYGTITKGTYYLNSFSRMRWKTKGACMMTDPDDYANKYADQILKDLLGPI
;
A
#
# COMPACT_ATOMS: atom_id res chain seq x y z
N MET A 1 42.26 -11.55 -30.24
CA MET A 1 43.42 -12.47 -30.37
C MET A 1 43.05 -13.83 -29.80
N LYS A 2 42.98 -14.86 -30.66
CA LYS A 2 42.75 -16.28 -30.32
C LYS A 2 44.09 -16.96 -30.02
N LYS A 3 44.16 -17.86 -29.03
CA LYS A 3 45.11 -18.99 -28.92
C LYS A 3 44.35 -20.13 -28.20
N CYS A 4 43.96 -21.20 -28.91
CA CYS A 4 44.65 -22.50 -29.14
C CYS A 4 44.62 -23.44 -27.93
N LEU A 5 43.80 -24.52 -27.97
CA LEU A 5 44.10 -25.92 -28.43
C LEU A 5 44.89 -26.71 -27.36
N LYS A 6 44.42 -27.86 -26.84
CA LYS A 6 44.29 -29.24 -27.42
C LYS A 6 43.39 -30.04 -26.43
N GLY A 7 42.51 -31.00 -26.74
CA GLY A 7 42.44 -31.99 -27.81
C GLY A 7 42.87 -33.36 -27.27
N PHE A 8 41.94 -34.32 -27.10
CA PHE A 8 42.12 -35.76 -27.42
C PHE A 8 40.78 -36.52 -27.30
N ALA A 9 40.47 -37.30 -28.33
CA ALA A 9 39.31 -38.19 -28.49
C ALA A 9 39.80 -39.63 -28.56
N VAL A 10 39.00 -40.60 -28.09
CA VAL A 10 39.13 -42.02 -28.48
C VAL A 10 37.73 -42.66 -28.59
N ALA A 11 37.62 -43.58 -29.56
CA ALA A 11 36.45 -44.02 -30.30
C ALA A 11 35.64 -45.18 -29.68
N PHE A 12 34.45 -45.34 -30.27
CA PHE A 12 33.45 -46.41 -30.13
C PHE A 12 33.93 -47.80 -30.58
N LEU A 13 33.38 -48.85 -29.98
CA LEU A 13 33.28 -50.19 -30.55
C LEU A 13 31.91 -50.81 -30.22
N VAL A 14 31.22 -51.27 -31.26
CA VAL A 14 29.91 -51.92 -31.27
C VAL A 14 30.09 -53.43 -31.25
N SER A 15 29.27 -54.16 -30.51
CA SER A 15 29.06 -55.60 -30.72
C SER A 15 27.61 -55.97 -30.40
N THR A 16 26.94 -56.54 -31.40
CA THR A 16 25.57 -57.07 -31.41
C THR A 16 25.54 -58.53 -30.95
N PHE A 17 24.54 -58.92 -30.16
CA PHE A 17 24.08 -60.31 -30.11
C PHE A 17 22.55 -60.36 -30.00
N ILE A 18 21.94 -61.04 -30.97
CA ILE A 18 20.52 -61.39 -31.04
C ILE A 18 20.38 -62.81 -30.50
N CYS A 19 19.38 -63.06 -29.66
CA CYS A 19 18.82 -64.40 -29.50
C CYS A 19 17.32 -64.28 -29.18
N ALA A 20 16.50 -64.92 -30.01
CA ALA A 20 15.05 -65.01 -29.87
C ALA A 20 14.69 -66.37 -29.25
N PHE A 21 13.71 -66.39 -28.35
CA PHE A 21 12.91 -67.59 -28.04
C PHE A 21 11.50 -67.19 -27.62
N SER A 22 10.54 -68.01 -28.02
CA SER A 22 9.10 -67.75 -28.12
C SER A 22 8.27 -68.20 -26.89
N ALA A 23 7.13 -67.52 -26.75
CA ALA A 23 5.82 -67.92 -26.22
C ALA A 23 5.69 -68.53 -24.80
N LEU A 24 4.84 -67.90 -23.98
CA LEU A 24 3.68 -68.54 -23.34
C LEU A 24 2.78 -67.48 -22.68
N SER A 25 1.53 -67.44 -23.11
CA SER A 25 0.47 -66.64 -22.52
C SER A 25 -0.03 -67.31 -21.23
N PHE A 26 -0.09 -66.57 -20.13
CA PHE A 26 -0.98 -66.87 -19.01
C PHE A 26 -1.74 -65.61 -18.66
N GLY A 27 -3.07 -65.70 -18.76
CA GLY A 27 -3.98 -64.66 -18.33
C GLY A 27 -3.96 -64.51 -16.82
N ALA A 28 -3.93 -63.27 -16.36
CA ALA A 28 -4.47 -62.87 -15.07
C ALA A 28 -5.14 -61.51 -15.28
N GLU A 29 -6.48 -61.53 -15.30
CA GLU A 29 -7.27 -60.33 -15.07
C GLU A 29 -6.90 -59.78 -13.69
N VAL A 30 -6.22 -58.64 -13.68
CA VAL A 30 -6.12 -57.81 -12.48
C VAL A 30 -7.14 -56.69 -12.60
N ASN A 31 -8.19 -56.84 -11.80
CA ASN A 31 -9.19 -55.82 -11.53
C ASN A 31 -8.53 -54.44 -11.36
N ALA A 32 -9.00 -53.48 -12.14
CA ALA A 32 -8.70 -52.07 -11.97
C ALA A 32 -9.28 -51.58 -10.64
N ALA A 33 -8.55 -51.82 -9.54
CA ALA A 33 -8.75 -51.09 -8.31
C ALA A 33 -8.32 -49.64 -8.55
N ASP A 34 -9.31 -48.76 -8.60
CA ASP A 34 -9.21 -47.31 -8.52
C ASP A 34 -8.12 -46.90 -7.51
N LYS A 35 -6.95 -46.48 -8.02
CA LYS A 35 -5.94 -45.79 -7.24
C LYS A 35 -6.46 -44.39 -6.92
N SER A 36 -7.35 -44.32 -5.94
CA SER A 36 -7.54 -43.16 -5.10
C SER A 36 -6.20 -42.85 -4.42
N THR A 37 -5.36 -42.07 -5.11
CA THR A 37 -4.22 -41.38 -4.50
C THR A 37 -4.78 -40.34 -3.54
N LYS A 38 -4.99 -40.74 -2.28
CA LYS A 38 -5.13 -39.79 -1.18
C LYS A 38 -3.78 -39.09 -1.03
N ASN A 39 -3.59 -38.03 -1.82
CA ASN A 39 -2.56 -37.04 -1.56
C ASN A 39 -2.93 -36.37 -0.23
N ASP A 40 -2.37 -36.86 0.88
CA ASP A 40 -2.46 -36.24 2.20
C ASP A 40 -1.57 -34.98 2.24
N GLU A 41 -1.86 -34.02 1.37
CA GLU A 41 -1.25 -32.70 1.41
C GLU A 41 -1.64 -32.01 2.73
N LYS A 42 -0.66 -31.51 3.48
CA LYS A 42 -0.91 -30.81 4.75
C LYS A 42 -1.87 -29.64 4.53
N PRO A 43 -2.88 -29.42 5.39
CA PRO A 43 -3.79 -28.28 5.27
C PRO A 43 -3.03 -26.95 5.27
N GLY A 44 -3.44 -26.01 4.40
CA GLY A 44 -2.80 -24.71 4.30
C GLY A 44 -2.58 -24.21 2.88
N TRP A 45 -1.83 -23.12 2.77
CA TRP A 45 -1.42 -22.54 1.50
C TRP A 45 -0.21 -23.27 0.93
N HIS A 46 -0.29 -23.65 -0.33
CA HIS A 46 0.79 -24.30 -1.06
C HIS A 46 1.22 -23.42 -2.23
N LYS A 47 2.52 -23.15 -2.33
CA LYS A 47 3.13 -22.35 -3.38
C LYS A 47 3.51 -23.25 -4.56
N VAL A 48 3.05 -22.90 -5.76
CA VAL A 48 3.47 -23.56 -7.02
C VAL A 48 4.48 -22.69 -7.76
N SER A 49 4.30 -21.38 -7.73
CA SER A 49 5.25 -20.41 -8.29
C SER A 49 5.11 -19.06 -7.57
N SER A 50 5.86 -18.04 -8.02
CA SER A 50 5.83 -16.69 -7.44
C SER A 50 4.41 -16.11 -7.28
N LYS A 51 3.50 -16.40 -8.22
CA LYS A 51 2.12 -15.87 -8.24
C LYS A 51 1.03 -16.93 -8.10
N LYS A 52 1.37 -18.22 -8.10
CA LYS A 52 0.39 -19.32 -8.06
C LYS A 52 0.40 -20.02 -6.70
N TYR A 53 -0.70 -19.90 -5.98
CA TYR A 53 -0.93 -20.55 -4.69
C TYR A 53 -2.30 -21.22 -4.69
N TYR A 54 -2.37 -22.46 -4.21
CA TYR A 54 -3.64 -23.14 -3.92
C TYR A 54 -3.77 -23.39 -2.42
N TYR A 55 -4.98 -23.72 -1.96
CA TYR A 55 -5.25 -23.98 -0.55
C TYR A 55 -5.77 -25.41 -0.35
N VAL A 56 -5.22 -26.14 0.60
CA VAL A 56 -5.71 -27.46 1.04
C VAL A 56 -6.51 -27.26 2.31
N LYS A 57 -7.77 -27.70 2.30
CA LYS A 57 -8.66 -27.62 3.46
C LYS A 57 -8.24 -28.64 4.52
N LYS A 58 -8.73 -28.47 5.76
CA LYS A 58 -8.53 -29.46 6.84
C LYS A 58 -8.96 -30.88 6.45
N SER A 59 -9.90 -31.02 5.52
CA SER A 59 -10.36 -32.30 4.98
C SER A 59 -9.39 -32.96 3.99
N GLY A 60 -8.16 -32.46 3.82
CA GLY A 60 -7.19 -32.92 2.82
C GLY A 60 -7.52 -32.54 1.35
N LYS A 61 -8.70 -31.98 1.09
CA LYS A 61 -9.14 -31.62 -0.28
C LYS A 61 -8.70 -30.21 -0.64
N ARG A 62 -8.19 -30.03 -1.86
CA ARG A 62 -7.92 -28.70 -2.44
C ARG A 62 -9.20 -27.86 -2.50
N ALA A 63 -9.06 -26.56 -2.23
CA ALA A 63 -10.13 -25.59 -2.35
C ALA A 63 -10.56 -25.46 -3.81
N LYS A 64 -11.87 -25.56 -4.05
CA LYS A 64 -12.47 -25.38 -5.37
C LYS A 64 -12.65 -23.89 -5.66
N LYS A 65 -12.97 -23.56 -6.93
CA LYS A 65 -13.34 -22.21 -7.36
C LYS A 65 -14.40 -21.60 -6.42
N GLY A 66 -14.18 -20.37 -5.99
CA GLY A 66 -15.12 -19.64 -5.15
C GLY A 66 -14.45 -18.87 -4.01
N TRP A 67 -15.28 -18.32 -3.12
CA TRP A 67 -14.82 -17.62 -1.94
C TRP A 67 -14.20 -18.58 -0.93
N LEU A 68 -13.11 -18.15 -0.32
CA LEU A 68 -12.41 -18.88 0.73
C LEU A 68 -12.08 -17.91 1.87
N THR A 69 -12.40 -18.29 3.10
CA THR A 69 -12.01 -17.53 4.30
C THR A 69 -11.03 -18.34 5.12
N VAL A 70 -9.86 -17.75 5.41
CA VAL A 70 -8.80 -18.39 6.22
C VAL A 70 -8.36 -17.39 7.27
N LYS A 71 -8.50 -17.75 8.56
CA LYS A 71 -8.14 -16.89 9.71
C LYS A 71 -8.71 -15.45 9.58
N GLY A 72 -9.99 -15.33 9.23
CA GLY A 72 -10.67 -14.04 9.03
C GLY A 72 -10.36 -13.31 7.71
N LYS A 73 -9.32 -13.71 6.98
CA LYS A 73 -8.96 -13.11 5.67
C LYS A 73 -9.75 -13.76 4.54
N LYS A 74 -10.30 -12.96 3.62
CA LYS A 74 -11.07 -13.42 2.47
C LYS A 74 -10.20 -13.52 1.22
N TYR A 75 -10.38 -14.59 0.47
CA TYR A 75 -9.68 -14.92 -0.77
C TYR A 75 -10.71 -15.36 -1.82
N TYR A 76 -10.30 -15.36 -3.09
CA TYR A 76 -11.09 -15.95 -4.16
C TYR A 76 -10.26 -16.92 -4.98
N ILE A 77 -10.66 -18.19 -4.98
CA ILE A 77 -10.05 -19.26 -5.76
C ILE A 77 -10.62 -19.21 -7.18
N ASN A 78 -9.74 -19.09 -8.16
CA ASN A 78 -10.10 -19.03 -9.57
C ASN A 78 -10.44 -20.43 -10.13
N LYS A 79 -10.84 -20.48 -11.41
CA LYS A 79 -11.22 -21.72 -12.10
C LYS A 79 -10.11 -22.78 -12.13
N SER A 80 -8.86 -22.37 -12.05
CA SER A 80 -7.67 -23.23 -12.05
C SER A 80 -7.26 -23.66 -10.64
N GLY A 81 -8.05 -23.37 -9.60
CA GLY A 81 -7.76 -23.75 -8.22
C GLY A 81 -6.73 -22.86 -7.50
N TYR A 82 -6.31 -21.75 -8.10
CA TYR A 82 -5.35 -20.82 -7.48
C TYR A 82 -6.03 -19.57 -6.92
N ARG A 83 -5.47 -18.97 -5.86
CA ARG A 83 -5.93 -17.68 -5.34
C ARG A 83 -5.82 -16.57 -6.40
N SER A 84 -6.73 -15.62 -6.34
CA SER A 84 -6.73 -14.45 -7.22
C SER A 84 -5.94 -13.29 -6.60
N THR A 85 -5.31 -12.47 -7.46
CA THR A 85 -4.65 -11.21 -7.11
C THR A 85 -5.09 -10.10 -8.09
N GLY A 86 -4.94 -8.84 -7.69
CA GLY A 86 -5.38 -7.66 -8.45
C GLY A 86 -6.91 -7.56 -8.59
N PHE A 87 -7.37 -6.73 -9.53
CA PHE A 87 -8.80 -6.59 -9.82
C PHE A 87 -9.39 -7.87 -10.42
N LYS A 88 -10.56 -8.27 -9.92
CA LYS A 88 -11.39 -9.36 -10.45
C LYS A 88 -12.86 -8.95 -10.47
N LYS A 89 -13.51 -9.20 -11.61
CA LYS A 89 -14.97 -9.16 -11.71
C LYS A 89 -15.52 -10.51 -11.26
N ILE A 90 -16.28 -10.52 -10.17
CA ILE A 90 -16.91 -11.73 -9.61
C ILE A 90 -18.41 -11.43 -9.54
N GLY A 91 -19.18 -12.12 -10.39
CA GLY A 91 -20.57 -11.75 -10.68
C GLY A 91 -20.64 -10.33 -11.28
N LYS A 92 -21.50 -9.48 -10.72
CA LYS A 92 -21.67 -8.09 -11.15
C LYS A 92 -20.73 -7.08 -10.47
N LYS A 93 -19.90 -7.52 -9.51
CA LYS A 93 -19.06 -6.64 -8.68
C LYS A 93 -17.56 -6.80 -8.98
N TYR A 94 -16.81 -5.71 -8.85
CA TYR A 94 -15.34 -5.73 -8.88
C TYR A 94 -14.78 -5.83 -7.47
N TYR A 95 -13.78 -6.69 -7.30
CA TYR A 95 -13.02 -6.90 -6.07
C TYR A 95 -11.54 -6.73 -6.37
N TYR A 96 -10.77 -6.30 -5.37
CA TYR A 96 -9.32 -6.27 -5.45
C TYR A 96 -8.74 -7.21 -4.41
N PHE A 97 -7.73 -7.97 -4.81
CA PHE A 97 -6.97 -8.85 -3.94
C PHE A 97 -5.50 -8.41 -3.96
N ASP A 98 -4.88 -8.28 -2.79
CA ASP A 98 -3.46 -7.91 -2.68
C ASP A 98 -2.54 -9.00 -3.28
N ASN A 99 -1.22 -8.80 -3.24
CA ASN A 99 -0.26 -9.77 -3.79
C ASN A 99 -0.26 -11.08 -2.98
N LYS A 100 -0.72 -11.04 -1.72
CA LYS A 100 -0.98 -12.20 -0.86
C LYS A 100 -2.39 -12.79 -1.09
N GLY A 101 -3.15 -12.28 -2.06
CA GLY A 101 -4.49 -12.72 -2.44
C GLY A 101 -5.58 -12.36 -1.42
N VAL A 102 -5.28 -11.53 -0.42
CA VAL A 102 -6.23 -11.06 0.58
C VAL A 102 -7.11 -9.98 -0.04
N GLN A 103 -8.43 -10.13 0.12
CA GLN A 103 -9.40 -9.17 -0.36
C GLN A 103 -9.26 -7.82 0.38
N LEU A 104 -9.00 -6.75 -0.37
CA LEU A 104 -9.13 -5.38 0.13
C LEU A 104 -10.56 -4.88 0.01
N LYS A 105 -10.94 -3.92 0.86
CA LYS A 105 -12.27 -3.28 0.82
C LYS A 105 -12.20 -1.94 0.13
N LYS A 106 -13.12 -1.73 -0.81
CA LYS A 106 -13.37 -0.42 -1.42
C LYS A 106 -13.74 0.60 -0.33
N SER A 107 -13.30 1.84 -0.50
CA SER A 107 -13.51 2.94 0.45
C SER A 107 -13.91 4.24 -0.26
N THR A 108 -14.09 5.33 0.47
CA THR A 108 -14.41 6.66 -0.07
C THR A 108 -13.27 7.66 0.13
N LEU A 109 -13.18 8.69 -0.71
CA LEU A 109 -12.23 9.80 -0.53
C LEU A 109 -12.39 10.46 0.84
N LYS A 110 -13.65 10.70 1.26
CA LYS A 110 -13.98 11.18 2.61
C LYS A 110 -13.35 10.32 3.70
N LYS A 111 -13.48 8.98 3.62
CA LYS A 111 -12.90 8.06 4.61
C LYS A 111 -11.37 8.05 4.56
N PHE A 112 -10.77 8.15 3.37
CA PHE A 112 -9.31 8.24 3.21
C PHE A 112 -8.76 9.49 3.92
N LEU A 113 -9.33 10.66 3.67
CA LEU A 113 -8.91 11.90 4.35
C LEU A 113 -9.19 11.89 5.85
N LYS A 114 -10.36 11.39 6.28
CA LYS A 114 -10.64 11.15 7.72
C LYS A 114 -9.63 10.23 8.37
N THR A 115 -9.12 9.25 7.63
CA THR A 115 -8.09 8.34 8.14
C THR A 115 -6.75 9.05 8.26
N GLY A 116 -6.33 9.80 7.24
CA GLY A 116 -5.10 10.59 7.27
C GLY A 116 -5.08 11.68 8.34
N LEU A 117 -6.25 12.22 8.72
CA LEU A 117 -6.35 13.18 9.83
C LEU A 117 -6.12 12.56 11.22
N LYS A 118 -6.18 11.24 11.37
CA LYS A 118 -6.09 10.61 12.70
C LYS A 118 -4.74 10.83 13.39
N PRO A 119 -3.56 10.68 12.74
CA PRO A 119 -2.28 10.90 13.41
C PRO A 119 -1.94 12.39 13.62
N VAL A 120 -2.67 13.31 12.97
CA VAL A 120 -2.43 14.76 13.07
C VAL A 120 -2.48 15.21 14.52
N GLY A 121 -1.48 16.01 14.92
CA GLY A 121 -1.45 16.61 16.25
C GLY A 121 -1.07 15.64 17.38
N GLN A 122 -0.67 14.40 17.06
CA GLN A 122 -0.35 13.39 18.07
C GLN A 122 0.69 12.35 17.63
N THR A 123 1.42 12.60 16.54
CA THR A 123 2.43 11.68 16.02
C THR A 123 3.62 12.47 15.51
N LEU A 124 4.79 12.23 16.08
CA LEU A 124 6.04 12.91 15.71
C LEU A 124 6.69 12.27 14.48
N TYR A 125 7.51 13.07 13.80
CA TYR A 125 8.28 12.66 12.64
C TYR A 125 9.47 11.85 13.09
N VAL A 126 9.52 10.57 12.72
CA VAL A 126 10.70 9.74 12.93
C VAL A 126 11.15 9.20 11.59
N TRP A 127 12.34 9.61 11.15
CA TRP A 127 12.93 9.09 9.91
C TRP A 127 13.08 7.58 10.00
N GLY A 128 12.47 6.80 9.10
CA GLY A 128 12.45 5.35 9.21
C GLY A 128 11.59 4.82 10.35
N GLY A 129 10.66 5.62 10.89
CA GLY A 129 9.75 5.18 11.96
C GLY A 129 8.63 4.27 11.46
N GLY A 130 8.17 4.50 10.22
CA GLY A 130 7.17 3.66 9.55
C GLY A 130 7.75 2.64 8.56
N TRP A 131 9.04 2.74 8.26
CA TRP A 131 9.79 1.83 7.39
C TRP A 131 10.75 0.97 8.21
N ASN A 132 10.89 -0.31 7.87
CA ASN A 132 12.01 -1.12 8.35
C ASN A 132 12.41 -2.18 7.32
N LYS A 133 13.71 -2.50 7.29
CA LYS A 133 14.28 -3.48 6.36
C LYS A 133 13.82 -4.89 6.73
N GLU A 134 13.64 -5.12 8.02
CA GLU A 134 13.27 -6.39 8.63
C GLU A 134 11.80 -6.78 8.33
N ASP A 135 10.85 -5.84 8.22
CA ASP A 135 9.42 -6.11 7.93
C ASP A 135 9.00 -5.79 6.48
N THR A 136 9.87 -6.04 5.49
CA THR A 136 9.54 -5.92 4.05
C THR A 136 9.20 -4.49 3.59
N GLY A 137 9.72 -3.48 4.29
CA GLY A 137 9.58 -2.05 3.95
C GLY A 137 8.45 -1.33 4.72
N ALA A 138 7.47 -2.04 5.26
CA ALA A 138 6.41 -1.45 6.09
C ALA A 138 6.49 -2.00 7.51
N GLY A 139 6.83 -1.15 8.47
CA GLY A 139 6.94 -1.54 9.86
C GLY A 139 5.61 -2.04 10.44
N LYS A 140 5.69 -2.82 11.51
CA LYS A 140 4.53 -3.39 12.23
C LYS A 140 3.37 -2.40 12.44
N GLU A 141 3.67 -1.18 12.86
CA GLU A 141 2.67 -0.13 13.09
C GLU A 141 1.99 0.33 11.78
N ALA A 142 2.75 0.43 10.67
CA ALA A 142 2.20 0.80 9.36
C ALA A 142 1.21 -0.24 8.79
N VAL A 143 1.31 -1.50 9.22
CA VAL A 143 0.39 -2.61 8.87
C VAL A 143 -0.56 -3.01 9.99
N THR A 144 -0.78 -2.11 10.95
CA THR A 144 -1.73 -2.29 12.05
C THR A 144 -2.91 -1.33 11.88
N LEU A 145 -4.13 -1.85 12.08
CA LEU A 145 -5.34 -1.05 12.07
C LEU A 145 -5.43 -0.19 13.34
N GLY A 146 -5.72 1.09 13.15
CA GLY A 146 -5.81 2.07 14.22
C GLY A 146 -4.50 2.83 14.44
N ILE A 147 -4.59 3.88 15.26
CA ILE A 147 -3.44 4.67 15.70
C ILE A 147 -2.66 3.84 16.71
N SER A 148 -1.34 3.78 16.55
CA SER A 148 -0.48 3.14 17.55
C SER A 148 -0.48 3.94 18.84
N SER A 149 -0.76 3.29 19.97
CA SER A 149 -0.64 3.93 21.28
C SER A 149 0.79 4.38 21.58
N LYS A 150 1.79 3.81 20.90
CA LYS A 150 3.20 4.21 21.06
C LYS A 150 3.45 5.61 20.48
N TRP A 151 2.87 5.95 19.35
CA TRP A 151 3.02 7.28 18.75
C TRP A 151 2.54 8.38 19.68
N LYS A 152 1.36 8.18 20.30
CA LYS A 152 0.84 9.12 21.29
C LYS A 152 1.75 9.21 22.53
N LYS A 153 2.20 8.07 23.06
CA LYS A 153 3.12 8.04 24.22
C LYS A 153 4.46 8.73 23.92
N PHE A 154 4.99 8.53 22.72
CA PHE A 154 6.22 9.18 22.29
C PHE A 154 6.01 10.69 22.10
N TYR A 155 4.90 11.10 21.48
CA TYR A 155 4.51 12.50 21.40
C TYR A 155 4.40 13.14 22.80
N ASP A 156 3.74 12.48 23.75
CA ASP A 156 3.57 13.00 25.12
C ASP A 156 4.87 13.11 25.92
N LYS A 157 5.87 12.32 25.57
CA LYS A 157 7.19 12.32 26.22
C LYS A 157 8.09 13.45 25.73
N ASN A 158 7.84 13.98 24.53
CA ASN A 158 8.64 15.04 23.92
C ASN A 158 7.88 16.38 23.99
N ASP A 159 8.60 17.48 23.81
CA ASP A 159 8.10 18.84 23.94
C ASP A 159 8.46 19.70 22.72
N ALA A 160 8.35 21.02 22.85
CA ALA A 160 8.60 21.98 21.77
C ALA A 160 10.03 21.90 21.20
N ASP A 161 11.00 21.37 21.96
CA ASP A 161 12.42 21.29 21.56
C ASP A 161 12.76 19.97 20.84
N TYR A 162 11.75 19.19 20.46
CA TYR A 162 11.93 17.92 19.77
C TYR A 162 12.78 18.03 18.49
N ASP A 163 13.94 17.37 18.49
CA ASP A 163 14.84 17.23 17.33
C ASP A 163 14.81 15.81 16.77
N TYR A 164 14.21 15.67 15.59
CA TYR A 164 14.08 14.38 14.91
C TYR A 164 15.43 13.71 14.58
N ASN A 165 16.55 14.48 14.51
CA ASN A 165 17.86 13.91 14.23
C ASN A 165 18.33 12.96 15.33
N GLN A 166 17.90 13.19 16.57
CA GLN A 166 18.25 12.36 17.72
C GLN A 166 17.46 11.04 17.76
N THR A 167 16.35 10.97 17.00
CA THR A 167 15.43 9.83 17.04
C THR A 167 15.31 9.11 15.70
N ARG A 168 16.21 9.40 14.75
CA ARG A 168 16.23 8.70 13.45
C ARG A 168 16.35 7.19 13.66
N TYR A 169 15.56 6.44 12.90
CA TYR A 169 15.49 4.98 12.93
C TYR A 169 15.00 4.37 14.26
N GLN A 170 14.44 5.18 15.18
CA GLN A 170 13.65 4.66 16.29
C GLN A 170 12.34 4.10 15.76
N ILE A 171 12.41 2.86 15.29
CA ILE A 171 11.25 2.11 14.82
C ILE A 171 10.20 2.08 15.94
N HIS A 172 8.92 2.19 15.56
CA HIS A 172 7.73 2.20 16.45
C HIS A 172 7.27 3.56 17.02
N ASP A 173 8.13 4.56 17.10
CA ASP A 173 7.86 5.77 17.90
C ASP A 173 7.22 6.92 17.11
N GLY A 174 7.33 6.90 15.79
CA GLY A 174 6.71 7.89 14.92
C GLY A 174 6.55 7.42 13.48
N LEU A 175 6.29 8.38 12.59
CA LEU A 175 6.11 8.12 11.16
C LEU A 175 6.95 9.11 10.35
N ASP A 176 7.69 8.60 9.38
CA ASP A 176 8.17 9.39 8.25
C ASP A 176 7.05 9.62 7.23
N CYS A 177 7.34 10.39 6.17
CA CYS A 177 6.34 10.75 5.18
C CYS A 177 5.74 9.52 4.46
N SER A 178 6.58 8.56 4.05
CA SER A 178 6.15 7.31 3.41
C SER A 178 5.45 6.37 4.39
N GLY A 179 5.95 6.25 5.62
CA GLY A 179 5.27 5.55 6.71
C GLY A 179 3.85 6.05 6.94
N TYR A 180 3.67 7.37 6.94
CA TYR A 180 2.37 8.02 7.12
C TYR A 180 1.40 7.76 5.96
N VAL A 181 1.84 7.94 4.71
CA VAL A 181 0.98 7.69 3.55
C VAL A 181 0.65 6.20 3.45
N GLY A 182 1.65 5.33 3.63
CA GLY A 182 1.48 3.88 3.66
C GLY A 182 0.50 3.43 4.75
N TRP A 183 0.61 3.94 5.97
CA TRP A 183 -0.35 3.67 7.06
C TRP A 183 -1.76 4.15 6.72
N THR A 184 -1.89 5.33 6.10
CA THR A 184 -3.19 5.91 5.70
C THR A 184 -3.87 5.03 4.65
N VAL A 185 -3.12 4.60 3.63
CA VAL A 185 -3.60 3.67 2.60
C VAL A 185 -3.97 2.32 3.21
N TYR A 186 -3.14 1.80 4.12
CA TYR A 186 -3.40 0.54 4.82
C TYR A 186 -4.73 0.58 5.55
N ASN A 187 -4.92 1.58 6.42
CA ASN A 187 -6.10 1.76 7.26
C ASN A 187 -7.36 2.12 6.48
N THR A 188 -7.20 2.57 5.23
CA THR A 188 -8.33 2.85 4.34
C THR A 188 -8.91 1.58 3.72
N PHE A 189 -8.08 0.62 3.34
CA PHE A 189 -8.51 -0.53 2.54
C PHE A 189 -8.44 -1.89 3.24
N ASN A 190 -7.66 -2.02 4.32
CA ASN A 190 -7.51 -3.28 5.05
C ASN A 190 -8.56 -3.45 6.15
N THR A 191 -8.80 -4.71 6.51
CA THR A 191 -9.77 -5.11 7.57
C THR A 191 -9.17 -6.06 8.60
N SER A 192 -7.86 -6.32 8.51
CA SER A 192 -7.10 -7.13 9.44
C SER A 192 -5.66 -6.66 9.47
N ASN A 193 -4.93 -6.91 10.57
CA ASN A 193 -3.51 -6.56 10.69
C ASN A 193 -2.61 -7.50 9.87
N GLY A 194 -1.38 -7.04 9.59
CA GLY A 194 -0.31 -7.84 8.97
C GLY A 194 -0.62 -8.30 7.54
N ASN A 195 -1.41 -7.52 6.78
CA ASN A 195 -1.56 -7.71 5.34
C ASN A 195 -0.35 -7.15 4.58
N GLU A 196 -0.42 -7.05 3.26
CA GLU A 196 0.60 -6.31 2.49
C GLU A 196 0.66 -4.84 2.96
N GLY A 197 1.86 -4.35 3.22
CA GLY A 197 2.10 -2.94 3.55
C GLY A 197 2.21 -2.06 2.30
N TYR A 198 2.19 -0.75 2.52
CA TYR A 198 2.19 0.25 1.44
C TYR A 198 3.28 1.31 1.60
N VAL A 199 4.18 1.13 2.57
CA VAL A 199 5.38 1.97 2.70
C VAL A 199 6.37 1.51 1.63
N MET A 200 6.91 2.45 0.86
CA MET A 200 7.77 2.16 -0.27
C MET A 200 9.00 3.06 -0.26
N GLU A 201 10.14 2.52 -0.67
CA GLU A 201 11.39 3.27 -0.84
C GLU A 201 11.37 4.13 -2.12
N GLU A 202 10.65 3.66 -3.14
CA GLU A 202 10.55 4.32 -4.45
C GLU A 202 9.19 5.04 -4.60
N GLU A 203 9.11 5.87 -5.64
CA GLU A 203 7.97 6.72 -6.03
C GLU A 203 6.58 6.09 -5.80
N GLU A 204 5.98 6.38 -4.62
CA GLU A 204 4.77 5.71 -4.16
C GLU A 204 3.60 5.86 -5.15
N THR A 205 3.52 7.02 -5.78
CA THR A 205 2.46 7.37 -6.72
C THR A 205 2.42 6.42 -7.92
N ALA A 206 3.60 6.06 -8.46
CA ALA A 206 3.72 5.12 -9.57
C ALA A 206 3.28 3.71 -9.14
N ALA A 207 3.65 3.28 -7.93
CA ALA A 207 3.31 1.95 -7.43
C ALA A 207 1.80 1.76 -7.20
N TYR A 208 1.11 2.76 -6.64
CA TYR A 208 -0.35 2.70 -6.51
C TYR A 208 -1.05 2.70 -7.89
N ALA A 209 -0.56 3.48 -8.84
CA ALA A 209 -1.09 3.48 -10.21
C ALA A 209 -0.88 2.14 -10.92
N LYS A 210 0.27 1.48 -10.74
CA LYS A 210 0.54 0.12 -11.26
C LYS A 210 -0.43 -0.95 -10.72
N LYS A 211 -1.02 -0.74 -9.54
CA LYS A 211 -2.11 -1.57 -8.99
C LYS A 211 -3.47 -1.31 -9.68
N GLY A 212 -3.54 -0.33 -10.59
CA GLY A 212 -4.76 0.08 -11.30
C GLY A 212 -5.70 0.96 -10.45
N TRP A 213 -5.21 1.51 -9.33
CA TRP A 213 -6.04 2.27 -8.39
C TRP A 213 -6.30 3.71 -8.82
N GLY A 214 -5.52 4.21 -9.77
CA GLY A 214 -5.56 5.60 -10.19
C GLY A 214 -4.72 5.87 -11.43
N LYS A 215 -4.62 7.13 -11.79
CA LYS A 215 -3.76 7.64 -12.85
C LYS A 215 -2.49 8.20 -12.24
N TYR A 216 -1.35 7.88 -12.84
CA TYR A 216 -0.06 8.47 -12.52
C TYR A 216 0.23 9.62 -13.49
N ALA A 217 0.80 10.70 -12.98
CA ALA A 217 1.43 11.75 -13.74
C ALA A 217 2.83 11.98 -13.17
N LYS A 218 3.83 12.08 -14.05
CA LYS A 218 5.23 12.35 -13.67
C LYS A 218 5.34 13.75 -13.06
N ALA A 219 6.38 13.96 -12.25
CA ALA A 219 6.69 15.23 -11.63
C ALA A 219 6.65 16.40 -12.61
N GLY A 220 5.99 17.46 -12.19
CA GLY A 220 5.79 18.68 -12.96
C GLY A 220 4.87 19.66 -12.24
N SER A 221 4.54 20.75 -12.94
CA SER A 221 3.62 21.77 -12.43
C SER A 221 2.17 21.36 -12.67
N PHE A 222 1.39 21.30 -11.59
CA PHE A 222 -0.04 21.04 -11.65
C PHE A 222 -0.81 22.29 -11.23
N THR A 223 -1.94 22.52 -11.90
CA THR A 223 -2.89 23.58 -11.54
C THR A 223 -4.18 23.03 -10.94
N ASP A 224 -4.40 21.71 -11.04
CA ASP A 224 -5.64 21.04 -10.69
C ASP A 224 -5.45 20.05 -9.52
N PHE A 225 -5.13 20.53 -8.32
CA PHE A 225 -5.01 19.65 -7.15
C PHE A 225 -6.38 19.15 -6.68
N LYS A 226 -6.49 17.85 -6.39
CA LYS A 226 -7.76 17.21 -6.00
C LYS A 226 -7.63 16.52 -4.66
N ALA A 227 -8.70 16.57 -3.89
CA ALA A 227 -8.80 15.92 -2.60
C ALA A 227 -8.39 14.44 -2.68
N GLY A 228 -7.42 14.04 -1.87
CA GLY A 228 -6.87 12.71 -1.80
C GLY A 228 -5.76 12.39 -2.79
N ASP A 229 -5.38 13.29 -3.71
CA ASP A 229 -4.18 13.07 -4.52
C ASP A 229 -2.99 12.75 -3.62
N ILE A 230 -2.19 11.78 -4.02
CA ILE A 230 -0.90 11.48 -3.38
C ILE A 230 0.17 12.11 -4.25
N MET A 231 1.05 12.87 -3.62
CA MET A 231 2.12 13.63 -4.29
C MET A 231 3.45 13.09 -3.79
N SER A 232 4.34 12.64 -4.67
CA SER A 232 5.65 12.06 -4.29
C SER A 232 6.81 12.67 -5.09
N SER A 233 7.90 12.99 -4.41
CA SER A 233 9.22 13.29 -4.98
C SER A 233 10.25 12.24 -4.50
N SER A 234 11.54 12.49 -4.71
CA SER A 234 12.63 11.67 -4.16
C SER A 234 12.66 11.65 -2.63
N ASP A 235 12.27 12.77 -2.01
CA ASP A 235 12.51 13.00 -0.57
C ASP A 235 11.22 13.10 0.25
N HIS A 236 10.09 13.37 -0.41
CA HIS A 236 8.83 13.63 0.28
C HIS A 236 7.64 12.94 -0.39
N VAL A 237 6.68 12.55 0.43
CA VAL A 237 5.34 12.15 -0.02
C VAL A 237 4.28 12.75 0.89
N TYR A 238 3.21 13.28 0.31
CA TYR A 238 2.11 13.89 1.06
C TYR A 238 0.75 13.61 0.41
N ILE A 239 -0.31 13.88 1.17
CA ILE A 239 -1.69 13.75 0.71
C ILE A 239 -2.30 15.14 0.56
N VAL A 240 -2.87 15.44 -0.60
CA VAL A 240 -3.65 16.66 -0.81
C VAL A 240 -4.96 16.55 -0.05
N LEU A 241 -5.23 17.48 0.86
CA LEU A 241 -6.53 17.59 1.50
C LEU A 241 -7.51 18.32 0.59
N GLY A 242 -7.08 19.44 -0.01
CA GLY A 242 -7.86 20.21 -0.97
C GLY A 242 -7.09 21.43 -1.49
N GLN A 243 -7.54 21.95 -2.63
CA GLN A 243 -7.04 23.20 -3.19
C GLN A 243 -7.90 24.38 -2.70
N CYS A 244 -7.29 25.54 -2.50
CA CYS A 244 -7.93 26.81 -2.18
C CYS A 244 -8.26 27.60 -3.46
N LYS A 245 -8.98 28.73 -3.34
CA LYS A 245 -9.39 29.52 -4.50
C LYS A 245 -8.22 30.29 -5.13
N ASP A 246 -7.27 30.71 -4.30
CA ASP A 246 -6.00 31.31 -4.70
C ASP A 246 -4.98 30.30 -5.26
N SER A 247 -5.42 29.06 -5.54
CA SER A 247 -4.62 27.93 -6.02
C SER A 247 -3.56 27.39 -5.05
N SER A 248 -3.46 27.92 -3.83
CA SER A 248 -2.69 27.28 -2.76
C SER A 248 -3.34 25.97 -2.32
N VAL A 249 -2.59 25.09 -1.66
CA VAL A 249 -3.02 23.71 -1.36
C VAL A 249 -2.88 23.41 0.12
N VAL A 250 -3.96 22.91 0.73
CA VAL A 250 -3.90 22.29 2.06
C VAL A 250 -3.51 20.83 1.90
N LEU A 251 -2.52 20.40 2.66
CA LEU A 251 -1.96 19.05 2.61
C LEU A 251 -1.83 18.43 4.00
N LEU A 252 -1.93 17.11 4.05
CA LEU A 252 -1.57 16.29 5.19
C LEU A 252 -0.18 15.69 4.95
N HIS A 253 0.73 15.93 5.89
CA HIS A 253 2.13 15.52 5.71
C HIS A 253 2.74 15.15 7.05
N SER A 254 3.52 14.07 7.06
CA SER A 254 4.51 13.83 8.11
C SER A 254 5.84 14.44 7.69
N SER A 255 6.17 15.57 8.28
CA SER A 255 7.46 16.25 8.12
C SER A 255 7.85 16.85 9.47
N PRO A 256 9.15 17.03 9.78
CA PRO A 256 9.56 17.61 11.06
C PRO A 256 8.70 18.83 11.45
N PRO A 257 8.09 18.84 12.66
CA PRO A 257 8.30 17.87 13.75
C PRO A 257 7.36 16.64 13.75
N GLY A 258 6.39 16.50 12.83
CA GLY A 258 5.56 15.30 12.68
C GLY A 258 4.33 15.45 11.80
N VAL A 259 3.26 14.72 12.11
CA VAL A 259 2.06 14.66 11.26
C VAL A 259 1.17 15.88 11.51
N VAL A 260 0.98 16.69 10.46
CA VAL A 260 0.39 18.02 10.57
C VAL A 260 -0.48 18.36 9.35
N ILE A 261 -1.46 19.25 9.54
CA ILE A 261 -2.13 19.96 8.45
C ILE A 261 -1.27 21.17 8.09
N CYS A 262 -0.75 21.21 6.86
CA CYS A 262 0.01 22.33 6.33
C CYS A 262 -0.73 23.01 5.17
N GLY A 263 -0.38 24.26 4.90
CA GLY A 263 -0.76 24.96 3.68
C GLY A 263 0.47 25.29 2.86
N THR A 264 0.36 25.30 1.54
CA THR A 264 1.41 25.85 0.66
C THR A 264 1.27 27.36 0.55
N CYS A 265 2.31 28.07 0.11
CA CYS A 265 2.14 29.38 -0.52
C CYS A 265 1.28 29.27 -1.79
N THR A 266 0.89 30.40 -2.35
CA THR A 266 0.30 30.48 -3.69
C THR A 266 1.33 30.11 -4.77
N PRO A 267 0.92 29.81 -6.02
CA PRO A 267 1.85 29.46 -7.10
C PRO A 267 2.93 30.52 -7.41
N ASP A 268 2.66 31.80 -7.15
CA ASP A 268 3.60 32.93 -7.28
C ASP A 268 4.46 33.15 -6.03
N GLY A 269 4.24 32.40 -4.95
CA GLY A 269 5.10 32.36 -3.78
C GLY A 269 4.63 33.15 -2.56
N ASP A 270 3.40 33.67 -2.54
CA ASP A 270 2.85 34.36 -1.37
C ASP A 270 2.58 33.38 -0.22
N GLU A 271 3.32 33.54 0.88
CA GLU A 271 3.20 32.73 2.08
C GLU A 271 1.94 33.05 2.91
N ASN A 272 1.27 34.18 2.65
CA ASN A 272 -0.01 34.57 3.27
C ASN A 272 -1.22 33.98 2.55
N SER A 273 -1.06 32.83 1.92
CA SER A 273 -2.11 32.15 1.16
C SER A 273 -3.33 31.74 2.01
N GLU A 274 -4.44 31.47 1.33
CA GLU A 274 -5.63 30.86 1.91
C GLU A 274 -5.30 29.52 2.58
N ALA A 275 -4.49 28.67 1.96
CA ALA A 275 -4.13 27.37 2.52
C ALA A 275 -3.29 27.51 3.80
N ALA A 276 -2.31 28.40 3.82
CA ALA A 276 -1.49 28.68 5.00
C ALA A 276 -2.37 29.20 6.16
N THR A 277 -3.26 30.13 5.85
CA THR A 277 -4.23 30.68 6.80
C THR A 277 -5.19 29.62 7.35
N LEU A 278 -5.73 28.75 6.48
CA LEU A 278 -6.63 27.67 6.90
C LEU A 278 -5.90 26.66 7.79
N ALA A 279 -4.73 26.19 7.38
CA ALA A 279 -3.92 25.23 8.15
C ALA A 279 -3.65 25.76 9.56
N LYS A 280 -3.18 27.02 9.68
CA LYS A 280 -2.95 27.70 10.96
C LYS A 280 -4.21 27.74 11.83
N LYS A 281 -5.35 28.16 11.27
CA LYS A 281 -6.61 28.27 12.02
C LYS A 281 -7.13 26.90 12.50
N TYR A 282 -7.10 25.88 11.66
CA TYR A 282 -7.55 24.53 12.03
C TYR A 282 -6.60 23.87 13.04
N MET A 283 -5.28 23.99 12.86
CA MET A 283 -4.31 23.47 13.82
C MET A 283 -4.48 24.15 15.19
N LYS A 284 -4.62 25.49 15.24
CA LYS A 284 -4.86 26.20 16.49
C LYS A 284 -6.15 25.78 17.19
N LYS A 285 -7.25 25.57 16.44
CA LYS A 285 -8.56 25.26 17.02
C LYS A 285 -8.70 23.80 17.45
N TYR A 286 -8.30 22.86 16.61
CA TYR A 286 -8.57 21.43 16.81
C TYR A 286 -7.38 20.66 17.37
N TYR A 287 -6.17 21.23 17.32
CA TYR A 287 -4.94 20.62 17.81
C TYR A 287 -4.11 21.63 18.64
N PRO A 288 -4.69 22.26 19.68
CA PRO A 288 -4.08 23.40 20.36
C PRO A 288 -2.75 23.07 21.06
N ASP A 289 -2.61 21.87 21.63
CA ASP A 289 -1.36 21.41 22.26
C ASP A 289 -0.24 21.22 21.23
N TRP A 290 -0.55 20.71 20.04
CA TRP A 290 0.43 20.68 18.94
C TRP A 290 0.80 22.10 18.51
N TYR A 291 -0.21 22.95 18.32
CA TYR A 291 -0.02 24.30 17.83
C TYR A 291 0.81 25.17 18.77
N SER A 292 0.65 25.00 20.10
CA SER A 292 1.47 25.73 21.08
C SER A 292 2.93 25.31 21.07
N ARG A 293 3.23 24.03 20.81
CA ARG A 293 4.60 23.49 20.76
C ARG A 293 5.31 23.80 19.45
N TYR A 294 4.61 23.63 18.33
CA TYR A 294 5.24 23.55 17.01
C TYR A 294 4.65 24.51 15.97
N GLY A 295 3.52 25.14 16.27
CA GLY A 295 2.79 25.99 15.32
C GLY A 295 2.38 25.24 14.04
N THR A 296 2.54 25.92 12.91
CA THR A 296 2.33 25.38 11.56
C THR A 296 3.37 25.94 10.60
N ILE A 297 3.80 25.13 9.64
CA ILE A 297 4.78 25.54 8.62
C ILE A 297 4.07 25.73 7.28
N THR A 298 4.23 26.90 6.67
CA THR A 298 3.86 27.15 5.26
C THR A 298 4.87 26.47 4.34
N LYS A 299 4.38 25.76 3.33
CA LYS A 299 5.21 25.03 2.37
C LYS A 299 5.42 25.86 1.10
N GLY A 300 6.67 26.00 0.65
CA GLY A 300 7.00 26.77 -0.55
C GLY A 300 6.50 26.14 -1.86
N THR A 301 6.73 26.84 -2.97
CA THR A 301 6.28 26.46 -4.32
C THR A 301 6.80 25.10 -4.80
N TYR A 302 7.92 24.62 -4.25
CA TYR A 302 8.43 23.25 -4.46
C TYR A 302 7.34 22.18 -4.30
N TYR A 303 6.45 22.35 -3.31
CA TYR A 303 5.35 21.43 -3.05
C TYR A 303 4.27 21.43 -4.14
N LEU A 304 4.25 22.44 -5.02
CA LEU A 304 3.29 22.58 -6.11
C LEU A 304 3.82 22.12 -7.48
N ASN A 305 5.15 22.11 -7.67
CA ASN A 305 5.75 22.02 -9.02
C ASN A 305 6.79 20.91 -9.21
N SER A 306 7.18 20.20 -8.15
CA SER A 306 8.30 19.24 -8.18
C SER A 306 7.93 17.80 -7.78
N PHE A 307 6.63 17.49 -7.74
CA PHE A 307 6.12 16.19 -7.27
C PHE A 307 5.40 15.46 -8.37
N SER A 308 5.58 14.15 -8.46
CA SER A 308 4.69 13.27 -9.24
C SER A 308 3.36 13.10 -8.52
N ARG A 309 2.32 12.76 -9.28
CA ARG A 309 0.94 12.69 -8.77
C ARG A 309 0.30 11.35 -9.05
N MET A 310 -0.30 10.76 -8.02
CA MET A 310 -1.31 9.73 -8.15
C MET A 310 -2.68 10.32 -7.88
N ARG A 311 -3.56 10.20 -8.87
CA ARG A 311 -4.98 10.56 -8.75
C ARG A 311 -5.85 9.32 -8.71
N TRP A 312 -6.68 9.19 -7.68
CA TRP A 312 -7.59 8.06 -7.53
C TRP A 312 -8.58 7.94 -8.69
N LYS A 313 -8.77 6.72 -9.18
CA LYS A 313 -9.90 6.39 -10.04
C LYS A 313 -11.13 6.18 -9.15
N THR A 314 -12.19 6.94 -9.37
CA THR A 314 -13.39 6.93 -8.50
C THR A 314 -14.59 6.18 -9.08
N LYS A 315 -14.53 5.76 -10.35
CA LYS A 315 -15.63 5.09 -11.09
C LYS A 315 -15.19 3.74 -11.68
N GLY A 316 -16.15 2.83 -11.86
CA GLY A 316 -15.94 1.51 -12.47
C GLY A 316 -15.16 0.53 -11.58
N ALA A 317 -14.16 -0.15 -12.16
CA ALA A 317 -13.20 -0.95 -11.40
C ALA A 317 -12.24 -0.01 -10.65
N CYS A 318 -12.60 0.29 -9.39
CA CYS A 318 -11.89 1.21 -8.51
C CYS A 318 -11.80 0.66 -7.08
N MET A 319 -10.82 1.16 -6.33
CA MET A 319 -10.70 0.97 -4.88
C MET A 319 -11.25 2.14 -4.07
N MET A 320 -11.27 3.34 -4.68
CA MET A 320 -11.82 4.55 -4.10
C MET A 320 -13.10 4.94 -4.81
N THR A 321 -14.08 5.45 -4.08
CA THR A 321 -15.26 6.13 -4.65
C THR A 321 -15.38 7.54 -4.07
N ASP A 322 -16.13 8.40 -4.73
CA ASP A 322 -16.34 9.77 -4.26
C ASP A 322 -17.83 10.14 -4.28
N PRO A 323 -18.65 9.58 -3.38
CA PRO A 323 -20.08 9.88 -3.33
C PRO A 323 -20.38 11.27 -2.78
N ASP A 324 -19.44 11.87 -2.03
CA ASP A 324 -19.58 13.17 -1.38
C ASP A 324 -18.98 14.33 -2.21
N ASP A 325 -18.55 14.04 -3.45
CA ASP A 325 -17.95 14.95 -4.42
C ASP A 325 -16.73 15.74 -3.90
N TYR A 326 -15.92 15.10 -3.07
CA TYR A 326 -14.74 15.71 -2.45
C TYR A 326 -13.72 16.19 -3.48
N ALA A 327 -13.58 15.48 -4.61
CA ALA A 327 -12.65 15.89 -5.67
C ALA A 327 -12.98 17.28 -6.24
N ASN A 328 -14.20 17.79 -6.08
CA ASN A 328 -14.62 19.08 -6.61
C ASN A 328 -14.83 20.16 -5.52
N LYS A 329 -14.55 19.83 -4.25
CA LYS A 329 -14.64 20.80 -3.14
C LYS A 329 -13.33 21.55 -2.94
N TYR A 330 -13.46 22.80 -2.50
CA TYR A 330 -12.33 23.57 -1.99
C TYR A 330 -11.91 23.10 -0.60
N ALA A 331 -10.66 23.41 -0.22
CA ALA A 331 -10.07 22.97 1.04
C ALA A 331 -10.88 23.39 2.28
N ASP A 332 -11.43 24.61 2.29
CA ASP A 332 -12.28 25.13 3.37
C ASP A 332 -13.56 24.29 3.58
N GLN A 333 -14.22 23.91 2.49
CA GLN A 333 -15.41 23.06 2.51
C GLN A 333 -15.08 21.65 3.02
N ILE A 334 -13.94 21.11 2.59
CA ILE A 334 -13.47 19.78 3.02
C ILE A 334 -13.13 19.81 4.51
N LEU A 335 -12.33 20.77 4.98
CA LEU A 335 -11.97 20.89 6.39
C LEU A 335 -13.20 21.07 7.27
N LYS A 336 -14.17 21.90 6.83
CA LYS A 336 -15.43 22.11 7.56
C LYS A 336 -16.23 20.82 7.73
N ASP A 337 -16.33 19.98 6.68
CA ASP A 337 -17.04 18.70 6.75
C ASP A 337 -16.28 17.62 7.52
N LEU A 338 -14.95 17.70 7.57
CA LEU A 338 -14.10 16.72 8.23
C LEU A 338 -13.89 16.98 9.73
N LEU A 339 -13.66 18.24 10.11
CA LEU A 339 -13.28 18.66 11.48
C LEU A 339 -14.34 19.55 12.15
N GLY A 340 -15.14 20.28 11.36
CA GLY A 340 -16.11 21.26 11.85
C GLY A 340 -15.74 22.69 11.42
N PRO A 341 -16.61 23.69 11.68
CA PRO A 341 -16.36 25.07 11.28
C PRO A 341 -15.18 25.69 12.04
N ILE A 342 -14.48 26.68 11.47
CA ILE A 342 -13.62 27.60 12.24
C ILE A 342 -14.48 28.64 12.92
#